data_AF-A0A140WYN0-F1
#
_entry.id   AF-A0A140WYN0-F1
#
_cell.length_a   1.000
_cell.length_b   1.000
_cell.length_c   1.000
_cell.angle_alpha   90.00
_cell.angle_beta   90.00
_cell.angle_gamma   90.00
#
_symmetry.space_group_name_H-M   'P 1'
#
loop_
_entity.id
_entity.type
_entity.pdbx_description
1 polymer ?
#
loop_
_entity_poly.entity_id
_entity_poly.type
_entity_poly.pdbx_seq_one_letter_code
_entity_poly.pdbx_strand_id
1 'polypeptide(L)'
;MTDGQSETVLTGNLVMALFNHDTSRDQEPQLHTHAVVANVTQHNGEWKTLSSDKVGKTGFIENVYANQIAFGRLYREKLKEQVEALGYETEVVGKHGMWEMPGVPVEAFSGRSQAIREAVGEDASLKSRDVAALDTRKSKQHVDPEVRMAEWMQTLKETGFDIRAYRDAADQRAETRTQTPGPASQDGPDVQQAVTQAIAGLSERKVQFTYTDVLARTVGILPPENGVIERARAGIDEAISREQLIPLDREKGLFTSGIHVLDELSVRALSRDIMKQNRVTVHPEKSVPRTAGYSDAVSVLAQDRPSLAIVSGQGGAAGQRERVAELVMMAREQGREVQIIAADTQS
;
A
#
# COMPACT_ATOMS: atom_id res chain seq x y z
N MET A 1 10.40 28.57 -8.17
CA MET A 1 11.82 28.98 -8.29
C MET A 1 12.05 29.94 -7.16
N THR A 2 12.53 29.40 -6.05
CA THR A 2 12.90 30.17 -4.85
C THR A 2 14.41 30.00 -4.72
N ASP A 3 15.15 31.11 -4.72
CA ASP A 3 16.62 31.13 -4.68
C ASP A 3 17.32 30.27 -5.77
N GLY A 4 16.73 30.21 -6.96
CA GLY A 4 17.29 29.47 -8.10
C GLY A 4 17.04 27.96 -8.08
N GLN A 5 16.28 27.44 -7.10
CA GLN A 5 15.86 26.04 -7.02
C GLN A 5 14.39 25.90 -7.40
N SER A 6 14.08 24.90 -8.22
CA SER A 6 12.71 24.56 -8.60
C SER A 6 12.02 23.87 -7.43
N GLU A 7 10.82 24.34 -7.07
CA GLU A 7 10.02 23.80 -5.98
C GLU A 7 8.60 23.50 -6.49
N THR A 8 7.96 22.49 -5.90
CA THR A 8 6.56 22.16 -6.16
C THR A 8 5.68 22.78 -5.08
N VAL A 9 4.76 23.67 -5.48
CA VAL A 9 3.83 24.34 -4.56
C VAL A 9 2.40 23.92 -4.89
N LEU A 10 1.61 23.64 -3.84
CA LEU A 10 0.20 23.32 -3.98
C LEU A 10 -0.61 24.59 -4.24
N THR A 11 -1.36 24.60 -5.35
CA THR A 11 -2.17 25.75 -5.78
C THR A 11 -3.64 25.65 -5.34
N GLY A 12 -4.12 24.44 -5.01
CA GLY A 12 -5.48 24.21 -4.50
C GLY A 12 -6.61 24.43 -5.51
N ASN A 13 -6.32 24.57 -6.80
CA ASN A 13 -7.33 24.80 -7.84
C ASN A 13 -7.02 24.05 -9.15
N LEU A 14 -8.08 23.58 -9.82
CA LEU A 14 -8.03 22.86 -11.08
C LEU A 14 -9.15 23.32 -12.00
N VAL A 15 -8.92 23.22 -13.32
CA VAL A 15 -9.96 23.33 -14.33
C VAL A 15 -10.29 21.92 -14.82
N MET A 16 -11.55 21.49 -14.66
CA MET A 16 -11.98 20.13 -14.97
C MET A 16 -13.27 20.13 -15.79
N ALA A 17 -13.36 19.19 -16.73
CA ALA A 17 -14.59 18.87 -17.46
C ALA A 17 -15.02 17.45 -17.10
N LEU A 18 -16.29 17.28 -16.75
CA LEU A 18 -16.86 15.98 -16.35
C LEU A 18 -17.77 15.48 -17.47
N PHE A 19 -17.41 14.32 -18.05
CA PHE A 19 -18.21 13.68 -19.10
C PHE A 19 -18.76 12.36 -18.57
N ASN A 20 -20.08 12.27 -18.42
CA ASN A 20 -20.76 11.05 -18.02
C ASN A 20 -21.01 10.14 -19.23
N HIS A 21 -20.74 8.86 -19.04
CA HIS A 21 -21.01 7.79 -19.99
C HIS A 21 -21.66 6.62 -19.26
N ASP A 22 -22.44 5.83 -19.97
CA ASP A 22 -23.30 4.76 -19.46
C ASP A 22 -22.95 3.38 -20.03
N THR A 23 -22.04 3.31 -21.00
CA THR A 23 -21.73 2.12 -21.78
C THR A 23 -20.25 1.75 -21.74
N SER A 24 -19.98 0.46 -21.61
CA SER A 24 -18.64 -0.10 -21.76
C SER A 24 -18.21 -0.14 -23.24
N ARG A 25 -16.95 -0.50 -23.52
CA ARG A 25 -16.52 -0.76 -24.90
C ARG A 25 -17.23 -1.96 -25.54
N ASP A 26 -17.65 -2.90 -24.71
CA ASP A 26 -18.41 -4.07 -25.11
C ASP A 26 -19.93 -3.80 -25.08
N GLN A 27 -20.30 -2.53 -24.85
CA GLN A 27 -21.67 -1.99 -24.90
C GLN A 27 -22.59 -2.62 -23.85
N GLU A 28 -22.02 -2.91 -22.68
CA GLU A 28 -22.74 -3.31 -21.47
C GLU A 28 -22.94 -2.07 -20.57
N PRO A 29 -23.90 -2.09 -19.63
CA PRO A 29 -24.06 -1.03 -18.64
C PRO A 29 -22.77 -0.82 -17.84
N GLN A 30 -22.15 0.35 -18.01
CA GLN A 30 -20.95 0.73 -17.27
C GLN A 30 -20.96 2.24 -17.05
N LEU A 31 -21.71 2.67 -16.04
CA LEU A 31 -21.75 4.08 -15.65
C LEU A 31 -20.36 4.54 -15.20
N HIS A 32 -19.80 5.54 -15.86
CA HIS A 32 -18.52 6.13 -15.49
C HIS A 32 -18.45 7.61 -15.87
N THR A 33 -17.52 8.33 -15.22
CA THR A 33 -17.27 9.75 -15.50
C THR A 33 -15.83 9.92 -15.94
N HIS A 34 -15.61 10.48 -17.12
CA HIS A 34 -14.31 11.03 -17.48
C HIS A 34 -14.17 12.41 -16.85
N ALA A 35 -13.46 12.48 -15.72
CA ALA A 35 -13.03 13.74 -15.12
C ALA A 35 -11.73 14.22 -15.81
N VAL A 36 -11.89 14.96 -16.90
CA VAL A 36 -10.76 15.48 -17.69
C VAL A 36 -10.20 16.72 -17.00
N VAL A 37 -9.00 16.58 -16.45
CA VAL A 37 -8.26 17.66 -15.79
C VAL A 37 -7.41 18.38 -16.84
N ALA A 38 -7.64 19.68 -17.04
CA ALA A 38 -6.80 20.49 -17.89
C ALA A 38 -5.43 20.73 -17.23
N ASN A 39 -4.35 20.73 -18.02
CA ASN A 39 -2.99 20.97 -17.52
C ASN A 39 -2.73 22.47 -17.25
N VAL A 40 -3.60 23.10 -16.46
CA VAL A 40 -3.52 24.50 -16.05
C VAL A 40 -3.98 24.65 -14.61
N THR A 41 -3.31 25.52 -13.86
CA THR A 41 -3.69 25.91 -12.50
C THR A 41 -3.26 27.36 -12.27
N GLN A 42 -3.99 28.08 -11.42
CA GLN A 42 -3.67 29.46 -11.09
C GLN A 42 -2.80 29.54 -9.84
N HIS A 43 -1.73 30.33 -9.90
CA HIS A 43 -0.86 30.62 -8.75
C HIS A 43 -0.40 32.07 -8.81
N ASN A 44 -0.68 32.86 -7.76
CA ASN A 44 -0.36 34.30 -7.67
C ASN A 44 -0.83 35.11 -8.88
N GLY A 45 -2.05 34.84 -9.38
CA GLY A 45 -2.65 35.55 -10.51
C GLY A 45 -2.18 35.08 -11.90
N GLU A 46 -1.17 34.21 -11.98
CA GLU A 46 -0.67 33.65 -13.23
C GLU A 46 -1.19 32.22 -13.46
N TRP A 47 -1.35 31.85 -14.73
CA TRP A 47 -1.62 30.47 -15.13
C TRP A 47 -0.32 29.71 -15.31
N LYS A 48 -0.21 28.55 -14.65
CA LYS A 48 0.93 27.63 -14.72
C LYS A 48 0.47 26.23 -15.06
N THR A 49 1.41 25.39 -15.49
CA THR A 49 1.17 23.95 -15.71
C THR A 49 1.11 23.20 -14.39
N LEU A 50 0.37 22.09 -14.34
CA LEU A 50 0.44 21.16 -13.21
C LEU A 50 1.85 20.56 -13.14
N SER A 51 2.39 20.43 -11.94
CA SER A 51 3.76 19.95 -11.73
C SER A 51 3.90 18.47 -12.12
N SER A 52 5.08 18.10 -12.61
CA SER A 52 5.53 16.71 -12.71
C SER A 52 6.94 16.64 -12.15
N ASP A 53 7.19 15.62 -11.33
CA ASP A 53 8.51 15.32 -10.78
C ASP A 53 8.65 13.80 -10.76
N LYS A 54 9.35 13.28 -11.76
CA LYS A 54 9.56 11.84 -11.90
C LYS A 54 10.60 11.29 -10.93
N VAL A 55 11.43 12.14 -10.34
CA VAL A 55 12.53 11.73 -9.45
C VAL A 55 12.03 11.67 -8.01
N GLY A 56 11.53 12.78 -7.48
CA GLY A 56 10.99 12.86 -6.11
C GLY A 56 9.54 12.38 -5.99
N LYS A 57 8.83 12.18 -7.11
CA LYS A 57 7.40 11.81 -7.15
C LYS A 57 6.51 12.80 -6.40
N THR A 58 6.91 14.07 -6.40
CA THR A 58 6.19 15.16 -5.73
C THR A 58 5.17 15.87 -6.64
N GLY A 59 5.19 15.57 -7.95
CA GLY A 59 4.31 16.17 -8.94
C GLY A 59 2.84 15.75 -8.84
N PHE A 60 1.97 16.44 -9.57
CA PHE A 60 0.52 16.24 -9.52
C PHE A 60 0.12 14.81 -9.90
N ILE A 61 0.52 14.34 -11.08
CA ILE A 61 0.07 13.04 -11.60
C ILE A 61 0.68 11.87 -10.82
N GLU A 62 1.92 12.02 -10.34
CA GLU A 62 2.59 11.03 -9.50
C GLU A 62 1.84 10.84 -8.17
N ASN A 63 1.36 11.93 -7.57
CA ASN A 63 0.49 11.88 -6.40
C ASN A 63 -0.86 11.22 -6.69
N VAL A 64 -1.46 11.48 -7.86
CA VAL A 64 -2.72 10.83 -8.27
C VAL A 64 -2.54 9.32 -8.35
N TYR A 65 -1.48 8.83 -9.01
CA TYR A 65 -1.20 7.39 -9.11
C TYR A 65 -0.90 6.75 -7.75
N ALA A 66 -0.08 7.39 -6.92
CA ALA A 66 0.23 6.88 -5.59
C ALA A 66 -1.03 6.74 -4.70
N ASN A 67 -2.02 7.62 -4.90
CA ASN A 67 -3.26 7.66 -4.14
C ASN A 67 -4.47 7.06 -4.90
N GLN A 68 -4.25 6.33 -6.00
CA GLN A 68 -5.35 5.83 -6.85
C GLN A 68 -6.38 4.99 -6.10
N ILE A 69 -5.93 4.15 -5.15
CA ILE A 69 -6.80 3.29 -4.34
C ILE A 69 -7.62 4.14 -3.36
N ALA A 70 -6.99 5.16 -2.77
CA ALA A 70 -7.63 6.07 -1.83
C ALA A 70 -8.73 6.90 -2.52
N PHE A 71 -8.46 7.49 -3.68
CA PHE A 71 -9.47 8.20 -4.46
C PHE A 71 -10.62 7.28 -4.89
N GLY A 72 -10.30 6.05 -5.32
CA GLY A 72 -11.31 5.04 -5.64
C GLY A 72 -12.20 4.70 -4.44
N ARG A 73 -11.62 4.57 -3.24
CA ARG A 73 -12.37 4.33 -2.00
C ARG A 73 -13.26 5.50 -1.63
N LEU A 74 -12.76 6.73 -1.70
CA LEU A 74 -13.56 7.95 -1.44
C LEU A 74 -14.78 8.03 -2.35
N TYR A 75 -14.58 7.81 -3.65
CA TYR A 75 -15.68 7.78 -4.61
C TYR A 75 -16.72 6.70 -4.24
N ARG A 76 -16.26 5.47 -3.99
CA ARG A 76 -17.15 4.34 -3.69
C ARG A 76 -17.88 4.49 -2.36
N GLU A 77 -17.23 5.03 -1.33
CA GLU A 77 -17.90 5.25 -0.04
C GLU A 77 -18.95 6.35 -0.17
N LYS A 78 -18.62 7.46 -0.84
CA LYS A 78 -19.61 8.53 -1.02
C LYS A 78 -20.80 8.08 -1.84
N LEU A 79 -20.58 7.19 -2.82
CA LEU A 79 -21.65 6.55 -3.56
C LEU A 79 -22.45 5.60 -2.67
N LYS A 80 -21.78 4.77 -1.85
CA LYS A 80 -22.42 3.85 -0.91
C LYS A 80 -23.32 4.59 0.07
N GLU A 81 -22.86 5.68 0.68
CA GLU A 81 -23.67 6.52 1.58
C GLU A 81 -24.98 6.96 0.90
N GLN A 82 -24.90 7.43 -0.35
CA GLN A 82 -26.07 7.89 -1.10
C GLN A 82 -26.99 6.72 -1.48
N VAL A 83 -26.42 5.60 -1.91
CA VAL A 83 -27.15 4.38 -2.29
C VAL A 83 -27.88 3.77 -1.09
N GLU A 84 -27.22 3.68 0.07
CA GLU A 84 -27.83 3.20 1.31
C GLU A 84 -28.85 4.19 1.90
N ALA A 85 -28.64 5.50 1.70
CA ALA A 85 -29.64 6.50 2.06
C ALA A 85 -30.94 6.36 1.22
N LEU A 86 -30.83 5.85 -0.01
CA LEU A 86 -31.97 5.47 -0.85
C LEU A 86 -32.57 4.10 -0.46
N GLY A 87 -32.06 3.44 0.58
CA GLY A 87 -32.59 2.17 1.09
C GLY A 87 -32.08 0.93 0.37
N TYR A 88 -31.08 1.03 -0.51
CA TYR A 88 -30.41 -0.16 -1.05
C TYR A 88 -29.42 -0.75 -0.04
N GLU A 89 -29.27 -2.07 -0.09
CA GLU A 89 -28.26 -2.79 0.69
C GLU A 89 -26.97 -2.92 -0.14
N THR A 90 -25.83 -2.99 0.54
CA THR A 90 -24.53 -3.18 -0.11
C THR A 90 -23.70 -4.23 0.64
N GLU A 91 -22.89 -4.99 -0.10
CA GLU A 91 -21.97 -5.97 0.46
C GLU A 91 -20.59 -5.88 -0.18
N VAL A 92 -19.53 -6.09 0.61
CA VAL A 92 -18.15 -6.05 0.12
C VAL A 92 -17.81 -7.39 -0.53
N VAL A 93 -17.68 -7.39 -1.86
CA VAL A 93 -17.40 -8.59 -2.67
C VAL A 93 -15.97 -8.64 -3.22
N GLY A 94 -15.17 -7.59 -3.00
CA GLY A 94 -13.82 -7.50 -3.58
C GLY A 94 -12.79 -6.79 -2.73
N LYS A 95 -11.54 -6.82 -3.21
CA LYS A 95 -10.39 -6.17 -2.55
C LYS A 95 -10.61 -4.66 -2.46
N HIS A 96 -9.94 -4.02 -1.49
CA HIS A 96 -9.90 -2.56 -1.35
C HIS A 96 -11.27 -1.87 -1.17
N GLY A 97 -12.27 -2.57 -0.61
CA GLY A 97 -13.61 -2.02 -0.39
C GLY A 97 -14.41 -1.89 -1.69
N MET A 98 -14.20 -2.82 -2.63
CA MET A 98 -15.11 -2.99 -3.76
C MET A 98 -16.36 -3.71 -3.25
N TRP A 99 -17.51 -3.11 -3.49
CA TRP A 99 -18.81 -3.57 -3.02
C TRP A 99 -19.80 -3.62 -4.17
N GLU A 100 -20.81 -4.46 -4.05
CA GLU A 100 -21.92 -4.60 -4.98
C GLU A 100 -23.25 -4.64 -4.18
N MET A 101 -24.37 -4.56 -4.89
CA MET A 101 -25.69 -4.73 -4.30
C MET A 101 -26.07 -6.22 -4.28
N PRO A 102 -26.43 -6.80 -3.11
CA PRO A 102 -26.72 -8.22 -3.01
C PRO A 102 -27.93 -8.60 -3.87
N GLY A 103 -27.85 -9.76 -4.52
CA GLY A 103 -28.90 -10.31 -5.38
C GLY A 103 -28.97 -9.72 -6.80
N VAL A 104 -28.17 -8.70 -7.13
CA VAL A 104 -28.09 -8.14 -8.49
C VAL A 104 -27.18 -9.01 -9.37
N PRO A 105 -27.58 -9.40 -10.59
CA PRO A 105 -26.82 -10.33 -11.44
C PRO A 105 -25.66 -9.63 -12.18
N VAL A 106 -24.64 -9.17 -11.45
CA VAL A 106 -23.51 -8.40 -11.99
C VAL A 106 -22.72 -9.15 -13.07
N GLU A 107 -22.52 -10.45 -12.91
CA GLU A 107 -21.75 -11.26 -13.88
C GLU A 107 -22.41 -11.31 -15.27
N ALA A 108 -23.73 -11.14 -15.38
CA ALA A 108 -24.43 -11.14 -16.68
C ALA A 108 -24.09 -9.92 -17.55
N PHE A 109 -23.55 -8.85 -16.95
CA PHE A 109 -23.18 -7.59 -17.62
C PHE A 109 -21.67 -7.29 -17.50
N SER A 110 -20.88 -8.32 -17.21
CA SER A 110 -19.43 -8.21 -16.95
C SER A 110 -18.58 -8.90 -18.02
N GLY A 111 -19.07 -8.97 -19.27
CA GLY A 111 -18.43 -9.68 -20.38
C GLY A 111 -17.00 -9.19 -20.64
N ARG A 112 -16.74 -7.89 -20.48
CA ARG A 112 -15.36 -7.35 -20.57
C ARG A 112 -14.42 -7.95 -19.52
N SER A 113 -14.88 -8.06 -18.29
CA SER A 113 -14.09 -8.62 -17.18
C SER A 113 -13.83 -10.11 -17.38
N GLN A 114 -14.83 -10.84 -17.88
CA GLN A 114 -14.72 -12.27 -18.18
C GLN A 114 -13.73 -12.52 -19.31
N ALA A 115 -13.83 -11.79 -20.44
CA ALA A 115 -12.91 -11.93 -21.56
C ALA A 115 -11.43 -11.67 -21.18
N ILE A 116 -11.19 -10.69 -20.30
CA ILE A 116 -9.84 -10.42 -19.79
C ILE A 116 -9.36 -11.59 -18.91
N ARG A 117 -10.20 -12.08 -17.98
CA ARG A 117 -9.87 -13.21 -17.11
C ARG A 117 -9.59 -14.49 -17.91
N GLU A 118 -10.38 -14.76 -18.94
CA GLU A 118 -10.16 -15.90 -19.86
C GLU A 118 -8.86 -15.79 -20.64
N ALA A 119 -8.45 -14.58 -21.04
CA ALA A 119 -7.24 -14.37 -21.83
C ALA A 119 -5.94 -14.53 -21.04
N VAL A 120 -5.90 -14.15 -19.76
CA VAL A 120 -4.66 -14.14 -18.96
C VAL A 120 -4.67 -15.04 -17.72
N GLY A 121 -5.83 -15.57 -17.34
CA GLY A 121 -6.03 -16.34 -16.11
C GLY A 121 -6.29 -15.47 -14.88
N GLU A 122 -6.88 -16.08 -13.85
CA GLU A 122 -7.28 -15.41 -12.61
C GLU A 122 -6.10 -14.79 -11.84
N ASP A 123 -4.96 -15.46 -11.79
CA ASP A 123 -3.79 -15.02 -11.02
C ASP A 123 -2.84 -14.09 -11.80
N ALA A 124 -3.28 -13.60 -12.96
CA ALA A 124 -2.48 -12.72 -13.81
C ALA A 124 -2.10 -11.41 -13.11
N SER A 125 -0.85 -10.97 -13.35
CA SER A 125 -0.37 -9.67 -12.87
C SER A 125 -1.22 -8.52 -13.45
N LEU A 126 -1.30 -7.38 -12.74
CA LEU A 126 -2.00 -6.18 -13.24
C LEU A 126 -1.50 -5.77 -14.64
N LYS A 127 -0.19 -5.83 -14.86
CA LYS A 127 0.41 -5.49 -16.16
C LYS A 127 -0.02 -6.44 -17.27
N SER A 128 -0.16 -7.74 -16.97
CA SER A 128 -0.68 -8.73 -17.92
C SER A 128 -2.15 -8.46 -18.26
N ARG A 129 -2.95 -8.10 -17.26
CA ARG A 129 -4.35 -7.72 -17.43
C ARG A 129 -4.50 -6.44 -18.27
N ASP A 130 -3.62 -5.45 -18.11
CA ASP A 130 -3.63 -4.22 -18.91
C ASP A 130 -3.39 -4.50 -20.39
N VAL A 131 -2.43 -5.38 -20.71
CA VAL A 131 -2.15 -5.81 -22.09
C VAL A 131 -3.37 -6.54 -22.66
N ALA A 132 -3.92 -7.51 -21.93
CA ALA A 132 -5.10 -8.24 -22.38
C ALA A 132 -6.34 -7.35 -22.54
N ALA A 133 -6.50 -6.33 -21.71
CA ALA A 133 -7.58 -5.35 -21.84
C ALA A 133 -7.46 -4.50 -23.12
N LEU A 134 -6.25 -4.32 -23.65
CA LEU A 134 -6.00 -3.66 -24.94
C LEU A 134 -6.16 -4.64 -26.11
N ASP A 135 -5.65 -5.86 -25.99
CA ASP A 135 -5.65 -6.85 -27.07
C ASP A 135 -7.05 -7.41 -27.35
N THR A 136 -7.84 -7.66 -26.30
CA THR A 136 -9.24 -8.14 -26.43
C THR A 136 -10.21 -7.00 -26.75
N ARG A 137 -9.71 -5.77 -26.86
CA ARG A 137 -10.53 -4.57 -27.03
C ARG A 137 -11.11 -4.47 -28.44
N LYS A 138 -12.43 -4.58 -28.54
CA LYS A 138 -13.14 -4.30 -29.78
C LYS A 138 -13.10 -2.81 -30.15
N SER A 139 -13.19 -2.53 -31.46
CA SER A 139 -13.37 -1.18 -31.97
C SER A 139 -14.70 -0.60 -31.48
N LYS A 140 -14.76 0.73 -31.29
CA LYS A 140 -15.99 1.39 -30.83
C LYS A 140 -17.04 1.25 -31.93
N GLN A 141 -18.10 0.50 -31.66
CA GLN A 141 -19.25 0.38 -32.54
C GLN A 141 -20.27 1.46 -32.19
N HIS A 142 -20.93 2.01 -33.22
CA HIS A 142 -22.13 2.80 -33.02
C HIS A 142 -23.31 1.82 -33.09
N VAL A 143 -24.00 1.65 -31.97
CA VAL A 143 -25.18 0.80 -31.88
C VAL A 143 -26.35 1.69 -31.50
N ASP A 144 -27.52 1.39 -32.06
CA ASP A 144 -28.76 2.07 -31.72
C ASP A 144 -29.07 1.89 -30.22
N PRO A 145 -29.23 2.99 -29.45
CA PRO A 145 -29.55 2.92 -28.01
C PRO A 145 -30.80 2.10 -27.70
N GLU A 146 -31.83 2.14 -28.54
CA GLU A 146 -33.09 1.42 -28.29
C GLU A 146 -32.89 -0.10 -28.42
N VAL A 147 -32.13 -0.52 -29.43
CA VAL A 147 -31.78 -1.93 -29.64
C VAL A 147 -30.94 -2.45 -28.46
N ARG A 148 -29.95 -1.66 -28.01
CA ARG A 148 -29.14 -2.03 -26.84
C ARG A 148 -29.94 -2.16 -25.56
N MET A 149 -30.86 -1.23 -25.31
CA MET A 149 -31.73 -1.31 -24.14
C MET A 149 -32.61 -2.56 -24.18
N ALA A 150 -33.14 -2.92 -25.36
CA ALA A 150 -33.93 -4.14 -25.52
C ALA A 150 -33.10 -5.41 -25.25
N GLU A 151 -31.86 -5.48 -25.76
CA GLU A 151 -30.92 -6.57 -25.47
C GLU A 151 -30.62 -6.69 -23.98
N TRP A 152 -30.31 -5.58 -23.30
CA TRP A 152 -30.04 -5.60 -21.86
C TRP A 152 -31.24 -6.07 -21.04
N MET A 153 -32.44 -5.59 -21.39
CA MET A 153 -33.67 -6.02 -20.73
C MET A 153 -33.99 -7.50 -21.00
N GLN A 154 -33.57 -8.04 -22.15
CA GLN A 154 -33.68 -9.47 -22.43
C GLN A 154 -32.69 -10.27 -21.60
N THR A 155 -31.40 -9.92 -21.60
CA THR A 155 -30.37 -10.56 -20.77
C THR A 155 -30.77 -10.54 -19.30
N LEU A 156 -31.30 -9.41 -18.81
CA LEU A 156 -31.76 -9.31 -17.43
C LEU A 156 -32.92 -10.28 -17.13
N LYS A 157 -33.89 -10.42 -18.05
CA LYS A 157 -34.98 -11.40 -17.88
C LYS A 157 -34.47 -12.84 -17.78
N GLU A 158 -33.42 -13.18 -18.52
CA GLU A 158 -32.80 -14.52 -18.48
C GLU A 158 -32.19 -14.86 -17.11
N THR A 159 -31.80 -13.83 -16.34
CA THR A 159 -31.30 -14.02 -14.96
C THR A 159 -32.42 -14.23 -13.92
N GLY A 160 -33.67 -13.94 -14.28
CA GLY A 160 -34.81 -13.97 -13.35
C GLY A 160 -34.86 -12.78 -12.38
N PHE A 161 -34.05 -11.75 -12.58
CA PHE A 161 -34.02 -10.56 -11.72
C PHE A 161 -35.19 -9.62 -11.98
N ASP A 162 -35.95 -9.29 -10.93
CA ASP A 162 -37.05 -8.33 -10.99
C ASP A 162 -36.63 -6.96 -10.45
N ILE A 163 -36.41 -6.01 -11.37
CA ILE A 163 -36.03 -4.62 -11.02
C ILE A 163 -37.09 -3.97 -10.14
N ARG A 164 -38.38 -4.20 -10.38
CA ARG A 164 -39.46 -3.51 -9.67
C ARG A 164 -39.53 -4.00 -8.23
N ALA A 165 -39.57 -5.31 -8.04
CA ALA A 165 -39.56 -5.90 -6.70
C ALA A 165 -38.32 -5.47 -5.89
N TYR A 166 -37.15 -5.37 -6.54
CA TYR A 166 -35.92 -4.92 -5.90
C TYR A 166 -35.98 -3.45 -5.44
N ARG A 167 -36.58 -2.58 -6.28
CA ARG A 167 -36.81 -1.17 -5.94
C ARG A 167 -37.84 -1.01 -4.83
N ASP A 168 -38.96 -1.74 -4.90
CA ASP A 168 -40.01 -1.69 -3.88
C ASP A 168 -39.46 -2.10 -2.50
N ALA A 169 -38.56 -3.08 -2.45
CA ALA A 169 -37.87 -3.47 -1.23
C ALA A 169 -36.93 -2.35 -0.71
N ALA A 170 -36.26 -1.62 -1.61
CA ALA A 170 -35.43 -0.48 -1.22
C ALA A 170 -36.26 0.69 -0.66
N ASP A 171 -37.38 0.99 -1.31
CA ASP A 171 -38.31 2.03 -0.86
C ASP A 171 -38.87 1.70 0.54
N GLN A 172 -39.25 0.45 0.81
CA GLN A 172 -39.69 -0.01 2.14
C GLN A 172 -38.59 0.15 3.22
N ARG A 173 -37.33 -0.15 2.88
CA ARG A 173 -36.19 0.04 3.79
C ARG A 173 -35.92 1.51 4.07
N ALA A 174 -35.98 2.35 3.04
CA ALA A 174 -35.83 3.80 3.18
C ALA A 174 -36.90 4.37 4.13
N GLU A 175 -38.17 4.00 3.93
CA GLU A 175 -39.29 4.41 4.79
C GLU A 175 -39.07 4.01 6.26
N THR A 176 -38.66 2.76 6.51
CA THR A 176 -38.38 2.23 7.85
C THR A 176 -37.25 3.01 8.54
N ARG A 177 -36.19 3.39 7.79
CA ARG A 177 -35.04 4.13 8.30
C ARG A 177 -35.40 5.56 8.72
N THR A 178 -36.30 6.22 8.00
CA THR A 178 -36.85 7.53 8.39
C THR A 178 -37.65 7.49 9.68
N GLN A 179 -38.26 6.35 10.02
CA GLN A 179 -39.09 6.19 11.22
C GLN A 179 -38.27 5.89 12.49
N THR A 180 -37.04 5.36 12.34
CA THR A 180 -36.17 5.04 13.49
C THR A 180 -34.72 5.48 13.21
N PRO A 181 -34.29 6.67 13.67
CA PRO A 181 -32.91 7.11 13.52
C PRO A 181 -31.98 6.21 14.34
N GLY A 182 -31.06 5.51 13.68
CA GLY A 182 -29.98 4.79 14.37
C GLY A 182 -28.98 5.76 15.02
N PRO A 183 -28.29 5.36 16.10
CA PRO A 183 -27.29 6.20 16.74
C PRO A 183 -26.13 6.48 15.76
N ALA A 184 -25.82 7.76 15.55
CA ALA A 184 -24.65 8.17 14.81
C ALA A 184 -23.39 7.87 15.63
N SER A 185 -22.54 6.96 15.15
CA SER A 185 -21.23 6.68 15.73
C SER A 185 -20.34 7.93 15.61
N GLN A 186 -20.01 8.57 16.73
CA GLN A 186 -19.25 9.83 16.75
C GLN A 186 -17.72 9.67 16.90
N ASP A 187 -17.18 8.47 17.00
CA ASP A 187 -15.74 8.28 17.15
C ASP A 187 -15.11 7.76 15.85
N GLY A 188 -14.77 8.70 14.96
CA GLY A 188 -13.86 8.41 13.86
C GLY A 188 -12.46 8.06 14.40
N PRO A 189 -11.68 7.19 13.73
CA PRO A 189 -10.34 6.82 14.17
C PRO A 189 -9.44 8.05 14.31
N ASP A 190 -8.61 8.06 15.36
CA ASP A 190 -7.61 9.11 15.58
C ASP A 190 -6.62 9.15 14.40
N VAL A 191 -6.54 10.31 13.76
CA VAL A 191 -5.63 10.58 12.63
C VAL A 191 -4.18 10.28 13.02
N GLN A 192 -3.80 10.60 14.26
CA GLN A 192 -2.43 10.37 14.74
C GLN A 192 -2.10 8.88 14.80
N GLN A 193 -3.08 8.06 15.21
CA GLN A 193 -2.91 6.62 15.24
C GLN A 193 -2.75 6.05 13.83
N ALA A 194 -3.53 6.54 12.86
CA ALA A 194 -3.42 6.12 11.47
C ALA A 194 -2.06 6.50 10.85
N VAL A 195 -1.55 7.71 11.12
CA VAL A 195 -0.23 8.15 10.67
C VAL A 195 0.88 7.30 11.32
N THR A 196 0.79 7.04 12.62
CA THR A 196 1.77 6.20 13.34
C THR A 196 1.83 4.79 12.75
N GLN A 197 0.67 4.19 12.49
CA GLN A 197 0.59 2.88 11.84
C GLN A 197 1.13 2.90 10.40
N ALA A 198 0.90 3.99 9.65
CA ALA A 198 1.43 4.16 8.32
C ALA A 198 2.97 4.21 8.32
N ILE A 199 3.56 5.00 9.23
CA ILE A 199 5.02 5.13 9.38
C ILE A 199 5.64 3.78 9.80
N ALA A 200 5.06 3.09 10.78
CA ALA A 200 5.54 1.80 11.24
C ALA A 200 5.54 0.76 10.09
N GLY A 201 4.41 0.61 9.39
CA GLY A 201 4.29 -0.36 8.29
C GLY A 201 5.17 -0.03 7.08
N LEU A 202 5.51 1.25 6.85
CA LEU A 202 6.49 1.64 5.84
C LEU A 202 7.92 1.32 6.29
N SER A 203 8.23 1.57 7.57
CA SER A 203 9.56 1.35 8.15
C SER A 203 9.98 -0.12 8.10
N GLU A 204 9.05 -1.06 8.27
CA GLU A 204 9.34 -2.50 8.16
C GLU A 204 9.92 -2.92 6.80
N ARG A 205 9.60 -2.19 5.73
CA ARG A 205 9.91 -2.60 4.35
C ARG A 205 10.86 -1.64 3.65
N LYS A 206 10.96 -0.39 4.11
CA LYS A 206 11.72 0.67 3.48
C LYS A 206 12.46 1.48 4.54
N VAL A 207 13.76 1.69 4.32
CA VAL A 207 14.57 2.61 5.14
C VAL A 207 14.24 4.08 4.84
N GLN A 208 13.87 4.37 3.58
CA GLN A 208 13.56 5.72 3.11
C GLN A 208 12.24 5.72 2.34
N PHE A 209 11.42 6.73 2.55
CA PHE A 209 10.12 6.87 1.90
C PHE A 209 9.76 8.35 1.72
N THR A 210 8.90 8.63 0.72
CA THR A 210 8.51 10.00 0.38
C THR A 210 7.29 10.45 1.17
N TYR A 211 7.01 11.76 1.21
CA TYR A 211 5.76 12.29 1.78
C TYR A 211 4.53 11.59 1.18
N THR A 212 4.54 11.39 -0.13
CA THR A 212 3.48 10.72 -0.89
C THR A 212 3.25 9.28 -0.43
N ASP A 213 4.31 8.54 -0.11
CA ASP A 213 4.19 7.16 0.40
C ASP A 213 3.46 7.16 1.76
N VAL A 214 3.82 8.08 2.67
CA VAL A 214 3.17 8.20 3.99
C VAL A 214 1.72 8.65 3.86
N LEU A 215 1.45 9.63 3.00
CA LEU A 215 0.09 10.12 2.73
C LEU A 215 -0.79 9.01 2.16
N ALA A 216 -0.33 8.31 1.12
CA ALA A 216 -1.09 7.22 0.51
C ALA A 216 -1.40 6.10 1.50
N ARG A 217 -0.43 5.74 2.36
CA ARG A 217 -0.64 4.72 3.38
C ARG A 217 -1.61 5.19 4.47
N THR A 218 -1.50 6.43 4.92
CA THR A 218 -2.38 7.02 5.94
C THR A 218 -3.83 7.12 5.46
N VAL A 219 -4.05 7.66 4.25
CA VAL A 219 -5.40 7.73 3.66
C VAL A 219 -5.95 6.33 3.38
N GLY A 220 -5.09 5.34 3.12
CA GLY A 220 -5.50 3.94 3.01
C GLY A 220 -5.98 3.30 4.32
N ILE A 221 -5.60 3.85 5.48
CA ILE A 221 -6.01 3.40 6.82
C ILE A 221 -7.24 4.15 7.30
N LEU A 222 -7.32 5.46 7.04
CA LEU A 222 -8.42 6.31 7.50
C LEU A 222 -9.76 5.98 6.81
N PRO A 223 -10.90 6.24 7.48
CA PRO A 223 -12.19 6.16 6.83
C PRO A 223 -12.29 7.17 5.68
N PRO A 224 -12.91 6.78 4.55
CA PRO A 224 -13.08 7.64 3.39
C PRO A 224 -14.15 8.72 3.61
N GLU A 225 -13.83 9.70 4.44
CA GLU A 225 -14.68 10.85 4.74
C GLU A 225 -14.24 12.11 3.97
N ASN A 226 -15.13 13.10 3.85
CA ASN A 226 -14.79 14.40 3.29
C ASN A 226 -13.63 15.05 4.07
N GLY A 227 -12.64 15.60 3.34
CA GLY A 227 -11.47 16.24 3.95
C GLY A 227 -10.44 15.27 4.55
N VAL A 228 -10.55 13.95 4.33
CA VAL A 228 -9.58 12.96 4.84
C VAL A 228 -8.14 13.26 4.43
N ILE A 229 -7.93 13.78 3.22
CA ILE A 229 -6.59 14.11 2.70
C ILE A 229 -5.98 15.27 3.48
N GLU A 230 -6.75 16.33 3.73
CA GLU A 230 -6.27 17.49 4.51
C GLU A 230 -5.98 17.09 5.96
N ARG A 231 -6.83 16.26 6.57
CA ARG A 231 -6.57 15.70 7.90
C ARG A 231 -5.32 14.83 7.92
N ALA A 232 -5.14 13.96 6.94
CA ALA A 232 -3.96 13.12 6.84
C ALA A 232 -2.69 13.95 6.67
N ARG A 233 -2.72 15.01 5.85
CA ARG A 233 -1.60 15.96 5.70
C ARG A 233 -1.25 16.63 7.02
N ALA A 234 -2.25 17.18 7.72
CA ALA A 234 -2.04 17.81 9.03
C ALA A 234 -1.44 16.82 10.05
N GLY A 235 -1.90 15.57 10.06
CA GLY A 235 -1.33 14.53 10.92
C GLY A 235 0.11 14.17 10.57
N ILE A 236 0.48 14.16 9.28
CA ILE A 236 1.87 13.94 8.85
C ILE A 236 2.75 15.11 9.25
N ASP A 237 2.28 16.35 9.08
CA ASP A 237 3.03 17.54 9.48
C ASP A 237 3.27 17.56 11.00
N GLU A 238 2.29 17.11 11.79
CA GLU A 238 2.47 16.90 13.22
C GLU A 238 3.49 15.79 13.52
N ALA A 239 3.45 14.66 12.82
CA ALA A 239 4.44 13.60 12.98
C ALA A 239 5.88 14.05 12.63
N ILE A 240 6.04 14.97 11.68
CA ILE A 240 7.32 15.63 11.40
C ILE A 240 7.74 16.51 12.59
N SER A 241 6.81 17.29 13.14
CA SER A 241 7.10 18.15 14.30
C SER A 241 7.50 17.37 15.55
N ARG A 242 6.98 16.14 15.70
CA ARG A 242 7.27 15.22 16.81
C ARG A 242 8.47 14.31 16.56
N GLU A 243 9.22 14.52 15.47
CA GLU A 243 10.38 13.71 15.07
C GLU A 243 10.06 12.20 14.87
N GLN A 244 8.77 11.85 14.68
CA GLN A 244 8.38 10.50 14.28
C GLN A 244 8.73 10.25 12.81
N LEU A 245 8.66 11.30 12.00
CA LEU A 245 9.05 11.33 10.59
C LEU A 245 10.17 12.36 10.40
N ILE A 246 11.37 11.90 10.03
CA ILE A 246 12.59 12.71 10.01
C ILE A 246 12.97 13.00 8.55
N PRO A 247 12.99 14.28 8.12
CA PRO A 247 13.38 14.63 6.75
C PRO A 247 14.88 14.41 6.55
N LEU A 248 15.25 13.80 5.43
CA LEU A 248 16.63 13.54 5.01
C LEU A 248 17.17 14.62 4.07
N ASP A 249 16.28 15.41 3.46
CA ASP A 249 16.60 16.51 2.58
C ASP A 249 15.98 17.83 3.10
N ARG A 250 16.45 18.96 2.55
CA ARG A 250 15.90 20.28 2.89
C ARG A 250 14.51 20.52 2.30
N GLU A 251 14.21 19.84 1.20
CA GLU A 251 12.94 19.96 0.46
C GLU A 251 11.79 19.17 1.12
N LYS A 252 12.08 18.39 2.17
CA LYS A 252 11.12 17.48 2.82
C LYS A 252 10.48 16.52 1.80
N GLY A 253 11.25 16.08 0.82
CA GLY A 253 10.84 15.11 -0.20
C GLY A 253 11.05 13.67 0.27
N LEU A 254 12.16 13.44 0.98
CA LEU A 254 12.59 12.12 1.45
C LEU A 254 12.68 12.08 2.98
N PHE A 255 12.19 10.99 3.57
CA PHE A 255 12.13 10.81 5.02
C PHE A 255 12.66 9.44 5.45
N THR A 256 13.15 9.38 6.69
CA THR A 256 13.28 8.16 7.48
C THR A 256 12.34 8.24 8.69
N SER A 257 12.13 7.14 9.40
CA SER A 257 11.36 7.14 10.64
C SER A 257 12.25 7.33 11.87
N GLY A 258 11.67 7.93 12.91
CA GLY A 258 12.26 7.90 14.25
C GLY A 258 12.44 6.46 14.77
N ILE A 259 11.65 5.50 14.28
CA ILE A 259 11.81 4.07 14.58
C ILE A 259 13.19 3.58 14.17
N HIS A 260 13.63 3.82 12.92
CA HIS A 260 14.96 3.41 12.48
C HIS A 260 16.08 4.06 13.30
N VAL A 261 15.94 5.34 13.63
CA VAL A 261 16.95 6.07 14.41
C VAL A 261 17.05 5.50 15.82
N LEU A 262 15.92 5.23 16.46
CA LEU A 262 15.87 4.62 17.79
C LEU A 262 16.42 3.19 17.78
N ASP A 263 16.11 2.40 16.76
CA ASP A 263 16.65 1.05 16.58
C ASP A 263 18.17 1.09 16.42
N GLU A 264 18.71 1.99 15.59
CA GLU A 264 20.15 2.13 15.37
C GLU A 264 20.87 2.57 16.66
N LEU A 265 20.31 3.55 17.38
CA LEU A 265 20.84 4.00 18.67
C LEU A 265 20.81 2.88 19.71
N SER A 266 19.74 2.08 19.73
CA SER A 266 19.58 0.95 20.64
C SER A 266 20.59 -0.16 20.34
N VAL A 267 20.75 -0.54 19.08
CA VAL A 267 21.76 -1.53 18.65
C VAL A 267 23.17 -1.05 18.99
N ARG A 268 23.47 0.24 18.78
CA ARG A 268 24.77 0.82 19.13
C ARG A 268 25.05 0.80 20.63
N ALA A 269 24.04 1.11 21.45
CA ALA A 269 24.15 1.07 22.91
C ALA A 269 24.37 -0.37 23.39
N LEU A 270 23.52 -1.30 22.96
CA LEU A 270 23.62 -2.72 23.32
C LEU A 270 24.95 -3.34 22.89
N SER A 271 25.44 -3.02 21.69
CA SER A 271 26.75 -3.49 21.22
C SER A 271 27.88 -3.05 22.15
N ARG A 272 27.88 -1.78 22.58
CA ARG A 272 28.88 -1.28 23.54
C ARG A 272 28.78 -1.97 24.89
N ASP A 273 27.56 -2.24 25.37
CA ASP A 273 27.35 -2.90 26.66
C ASP A 273 27.82 -4.35 26.61
N ILE A 274 27.51 -5.09 25.53
CA ILE A 274 28.03 -6.45 25.28
C ILE A 274 29.57 -6.44 25.24
N MET A 275 30.19 -5.46 24.58
CA MET A 275 31.66 -5.38 24.52
C MET A 275 32.31 -5.06 25.88
N LYS A 276 31.64 -4.29 26.75
CA LYS A 276 32.19 -3.89 28.07
C LYS A 276 31.91 -4.90 29.17
N GLN A 277 30.70 -5.44 29.22
CA GLN A 277 30.21 -6.22 30.34
C GLN A 277 30.43 -7.73 30.14
N ASN A 278 30.31 -8.22 28.91
CA ASN A 278 30.45 -9.65 28.65
C ASN A 278 31.90 -10.04 28.44
N ARG A 279 32.31 -11.14 29.07
CA ARG A 279 33.60 -11.78 28.86
C ARG A 279 33.40 -13.21 28.39
N VAL A 280 34.15 -13.59 27.37
CA VAL A 280 34.15 -14.96 26.87
C VAL A 280 35.05 -15.81 27.75
N THR A 281 34.45 -16.76 28.49
CA THR A 281 35.15 -17.72 29.33
C THR A 281 35.38 -19.04 28.61
N VAL A 282 36.46 -19.72 28.97
CA VAL A 282 36.80 -21.06 28.48
C VAL A 282 36.54 -22.05 29.60
N HIS A 283 35.92 -23.19 29.29
CA HIS A 283 35.61 -24.25 30.25
C HIS A 283 36.36 -25.53 29.87
N PRO A 284 37.61 -25.72 30.36
CA PRO A 284 38.46 -26.85 29.95
C PRO A 284 37.81 -28.21 30.23
N GLU A 285 37.03 -28.32 31.30
CA GLU A 285 36.34 -29.55 31.69
C GLU A 285 35.27 -30.01 30.69
N LYS A 286 34.77 -29.07 29.86
CA LYS A 286 33.76 -29.34 28.82
C LYS A 286 34.36 -29.28 27.41
N SER A 287 35.68 -29.13 27.30
CA SER A 287 36.36 -28.98 26.01
C SER A 287 36.29 -30.26 25.18
N VAL A 288 36.07 -30.10 23.87
CA VAL A 288 36.14 -31.18 22.90
C VAL A 288 37.34 -30.96 21.99
N PRO A 289 38.26 -31.93 21.84
CA PRO A 289 39.43 -31.76 20.97
C PRO A 289 39.01 -31.42 19.53
N ARG A 290 39.66 -30.42 18.95
CA ARG A 290 39.44 -30.05 17.54
C ARG A 290 39.81 -31.18 16.59
N THR A 291 39.08 -31.29 15.49
CA THR A 291 39.28 -32.33 14.45
C THR A 291 40.03 -31.82 13.22
N ALA A 292 40.13 -30.50 13.05
CA ALA A 292 40.83 -29.84 11.95
C ALA A 292 41.54 -28.56 12.41
N GLY A 293 42.41 -28.01 11.55
CA GLY A 293 43.03 -26.70 11.76
C GLY A 293 42.03 -25.56 11.56
N TYR A 294 42.32 -24.41 12.15
CA TYR A 294 41.58 -23.18 11.91
C TYR A 294 42.10 -22.45 10.69
N SER A 295 41.19 -21.80 9.99
CA SER A 295 41.44 -20.66 9.12
C SER A 295 42.03 -19.49 9.92
N ASP A 296 42.66 -18.55 9.22
CA ASP A 296 43.25 -17.35 9.83
C ASP A 296 42.22 -16.56 10.64
N ALA A 297 41.00 -16.40 10.11
CA ALA A 297 39.94 -15.64 10.77
C ALA A 297 39.49 -16.29 12.10
N VAL A 298 39.27 -17.61 12.11
CA VAL A 298 38.86 -18.32 13.33
C VAL A 298 39.99 -18.43 14.33
N SER A 299 41.25 -18.48 13.87
CA SER A 299 42.43 -18.44 14.73
C SER A 299 42.48 -17.15 15.55
N VAL A 300 42.24 -16.00 14.92
CA VAL A 300 42.16 -14.69 15.61
C VAL A 300 41.03 -14.68 16.63
N LEU A 301 39.84 -15.19 16.28
CA LEU A 301 38.70 -15.26 17.20
C LEU A 301 38.97 -16.18 18.40
N ALA A 302 39.65 -17.29 18.17
CA ALA A 302 40.00 -18.24 19.21
C ALA A 302 41.00 -17.64 20.22
N GLN A 303 41.90 -16.77 19.75
CA GLN A 303 42.91 -16.09 20.56
C GLN A 303 42.32 -14.90 21.33
N ASP A 304 41.72 -13.95 20.61
CA ASP A 304 41.28 -12.66 21.15
C ASP A 304 39.99 -12.80 21.96
N ARG A 305 39.17 -13.81 21.65
CA ARG A 305 37.91 -14.15 22.34
C ARG A 305 37.00 -12.93 22.54
N PRO A 306 36.68 -12.18 21.46
CA PRO A 306 35.79 -11.04 21.55
C PRO A 306 34.37 -11.49 21.95
N SER A 307 33.68 -10.69 22.76
CA SER A 307 32.29 -10.95 23.14
C SER A 307 31.30 -10.77 21.99
N LEU A 308 31.71 -10.06 20.92
CA LEU A 308 30.97 -9.89 19.68
C LEU A 308 31.95 -9.84 18.51
N ALA A 309 31.69 -10.60 17.45
CA ALA A 309 32.51 -10.64 16.25
C ALA A 309 31.64 -10.65 14.99
N ILE A 310 32.11 -9.98 13.93
CA ILE A 310 31.53 -10.03 12.59
C ILE A 310 32.53 -10.76 11.69
N VAL A 311 32.11 -11.89 11.14
CA VAL A 311 32.94 -12.70 10.25
C VAL A 311 32.43 -12.52 8.82
N SER A 312 33.20 -11.78 8.02
CA SER A 312 32.92 -11.60 6.60
C SER A 312 33.54 -12.74 5.80
N GLY A 313 32.75 -13.40 4.96
CA GLY A 313 33.24 -14.45 4.07
C GLY A 313 32.48 -14.48 2.76
N GLN A 314 33.18 -14.76 1.67
CA GLN A 314 32.59 -14.96 0.35
C GLN A 314 32.31 -16.45 0.10
N GLY A 315 31.31 -16.76 -0.72
CA GLY A 315 30.94 -18.14 -1.08
C GLY A 315 29.46 -18.45 -0.86
N GLY A 316 28.96 -19.44 -1.59
CA GLY A 316 27.57 -19.92 -1.48
C GLY A 316 27.33 -20.80 -0.25
N ALA A 317 26.20 -21.53 -0.24
CA ALA A 317 25.75 -22.32 0.91
C ALA A 317 26.81 -23.28 1.47
N ALA A 318 27.58 -23.96 0.62
CA ALA A 318 28.64 -24.87 1.07
C ALA A 318 29.73 -24.14 1.90
N GLY A 319 30.16 -22.96 1.45
CA GLY A 319 31.15 -22.16 2.16
C GLY A 319 30.60 -21.54 3.45
N GLN A 320 29.29 -21.25 3.51
CA GLN A 320 28.65 -20.84 4.76
C GLN A 320 28.63 -21.98 5.79
N ARG A 321 28.26 -23.20 5.36
CA ARG A 321 28.24 -24.37 6.25
C ARG A 321 29.62 -24.71 6.80
N GLU A 322 30.65 -24.64 5.96
CA GLU A 322 32.03 -24.88 6.37
C GLU A 322 32.48 -23.88 7.46
N ARG A 323 32.24 -22.58 7.25
CA ARG A 323 32.55 -21.54 8.25
C ARG A 323 31.77 -21.72 9.55
N VAL A 324 30.48 -22.03 9.46
CA VAL A 324 29.65 -22.26 10.66
C VAL A 324 30.16 -23.50 11.41
N ALA A 325 30.49 -24.58 10.71
CA ALA A 325 31.06 -25.79 11.32
C ALA A 325 32.39 -25.50 12.01
N GLU A 326 33.23 -24.65 11.41
CA GLU A 326 34.49 -24.22 11.98
C GLU A 326 34.30 -23.39 13.27
N LEU A 327 33.34 -22.46 13.28
CA LEU A 327 32.98 -21.68 14.47
C LEU A 327 32.38 -22.55 15.59
N VAL A 328 31.58 -23.56 15.23
CA VAL A 328 31.04 -24.56 16.17
C VAL A 328 32.19 -25.36 16.78
N MET A 329 33.15 -25.79 15.96
CA MET A 329 34.34 -26.50 16.44
C MET A 329 35.13 -25.63 17.42
N MET A 330 35.36 -24.35 17.10
CA MET A 330 36.03 -23.40 17.99
C MET A 330 35.31 -23.23 19.33
N ALA A 331 33.99 -23.08 19.30
CA ALA A 331 33.21 -22.94 20.53
C ALA A 331 33.27 -24.21 21.39
N ARG A 332 33.16 -25.40 20.78
CA ARG A 332 33.25 -26.69 21.48
C ARG A 332 34.64 -26.99 22.03
N GLU A 333 35.72 -26.61 21.31
CA GLU A 333 37.08 -26.70 21.84
C GLU A 333 37.23 -25.86 23.12
N GLN A 334 36.56 -24.72 23.17
CA GLN A 334 36.57 -23.85 24.36
C GLN A 334 35.56 -24.27 25.45
N GLY A 335 34.87 -25.41 25.27
CA GLY A 335 33.90 -25.94 26.22
C GLY A 335 32.60 -25.13 26.31
N ARG A 336 32.22 -24.46 25.23
CA ARG A 336 31.02 -23.62 25.14
C ARG A 336 29.89 -24.34 24.41
N GLU A 337 28.67 -24.14 24.91
CA GLU A 337 27.45 -24.55 24.22
C GLU A 337 27.21 -23.63 23.01
N VAL A 338 26.69 -24.20 21.92
CA VAL A 338 26.51 -23.49 20.66
C VAL A 338 25.03 -23.44 20.30
N GLN A 339 24.55 -22.22 20.07
CA GLN A 339 23.23 -21.96 19.50
C GLN A 339 23.41 -21.27 18.15
N ILE A 340 22.67 -21.73 17.15
CA ILE A 340 22.70 -21.20 15.78
C ILE A 340 21.28 -20.79 15.42
N ILE A 341 21.14 -19.60 14.86
CA ILE A 341 19.89 -19.07 14.33
C ILE A 341 20.05 -18.95 12.82
N ALA A 342 19.16 -19.57 12.05
CA ALA A 342 19.16 -19.51 10.60
C ALA A 342 18.23 -18.39 10.10
N ALA A 343 18.62 -17.76 8.99
CA ALA A 343 17.85 -16.66 8.40
C ALA A 343 16.62 -17.13 7.61
N ASP A 344 16.63 -18.37 7.13
CA ASP A 344 15.51 -18.99 6.43
C ASP A 344 15.38 -20.49 6.78
N THR A 345 14.34 -21.13 6.26
CA THR A 345 14.05 -22.55 6.49
C THR A 345 14.86 -23.51 5.60
N GLN A 346 15.68 -22.99 4.69
CA GLN A 346 16.41 -23.78 3.68
C GLN A 346 17.94 -23.75 3.84
N SER A 347 18.47 -22.85 4.66
CA SER A 347 19.91 -22.56 4.84
C SER A 347 20.64 -23.54 5.76
#